data_AF-A0ABC8JB57-F1
#
_entry.id   AF-A0ABC8JB57-F1
#
_cell.length_a   1.000
_cell.length_b   1.000
_cell.length_c   1.000
_cell.angle_alpha   90.00
_cell.angle_beta   90.00
_cell.angle_gamma   90.00
#
_symmetry.space_group_name_H-M   'P 1'
#
loop_
_entity.id
_entity.type
_entity.pdbx_description
1 polymer ?
#
loop_
_entity_poly.entity_id
_entity_poly.type
_entity_poly.pdbx_seq_one_letter_code
_entity_poly.pdbx_strand_id
1 'polypeptide(L)'
;MAKRLFAVLECQSLLENLPPFVDTTKRPKNSSDADSPTCVSPNSVIGFPELTEEPSLDSDRGVLCRLCVRLPDGRKVERRFLRSESVQLLWSFCYSLIGESERKERCFKLIQAVPGEYKSLYYGSETSFDESGLANSLISVVWV
;
A
#
# COMPACT_ATOMS: atom_id res chain seq x y z
N MET A 1 38.46 13.11 10.70
CA MET A 1 37.45 12.76 9.68
C MET A 1 36.27 12.11 10.38
N ALA A 2 35.08 12.68 10.19
CA ALA A 2 33.90 12.43 11.01
C ALA A 2 33.29 11.04 10.76
N LYS A 3 33.07 10.29 11.84
CA LYS A 3 32.28 9.06 11.84
C LYS A 3 30.82 9.47 11.98
N ARG A 4 29.99 9.13 10.99
CA ARG A 4 28.54 9.36 11.03
C ARG A 4 27.94 8.48 12.13
N LEU A 5 27.39 9.12 13.15
CA LEU A 5 26.58 8.49 14.20
C LEU A 5 25.17 8.25 13.63
N PHE A 6 24.76 7.00 13.50
CA PHE A 6 23.36 6.63 13.34
C PHE A 6 22.74 6.61 14.73
N ALA A 7 21.84 7.55 15.00
CA ALA A 7 21.04 7.54 16.21
C ALA A 7 19.92 6.50 16.06
N VAL A 8 20.06 5.39 16.78
CA VAL A 8 18.98 4.45 17.08
C VAL A 8 18.18 5.09 18.22
N LEU A 9 16.95 5.51 17.95
CA LEU A 9 16.01 5.87 19.01
C LEU A 9 14.92 4.80 19.05
N GLU A 10 14.99 3.97 20.08
CA GLU A 10 13.97 3.02 20.48
C GLU A 10 12.63 3.72 20.75
N CYS A 11 11.55 3.14 20.25
CA CYS A 11 10.21 3.37 20.77
C CYS A 11 9.56 2.02 21.04
N GLN A 12 9.88 1.41 22.18
CA GLN A 12 8.95 0.53 22.86
C GLN A 12 7.93 1.41 23.61
N SER A 13 6.70 0.92 23.76
CA SER A 13 5.57 1.54 24.49
C SER A 13 4.59 2.37 23.65
N LEU A 14 3.51 1.71 23.21
CA LEU A 14 2.12 2.12 23.52
C LEU A 14 1.15 1.03 23.03
N LEU A 15 1.27 -0.17 23.62
CA LEU A 15 0.25 -1.21 23.56
C LEU A 15 -0.15 -1.60 24.98
N GLU A 16 -0.52 -0.62 25.79
CA GLU A 16 -1.26 -0.86 27.02
C GLU A 16 -2.37 0.18 27.11
N ASN A 17 -3.55 -0.30 27.52
CA ASN A 17 -4.80 0.43 27.79
C ASN A 17 -5.89 0.40 26.71
N LEU A 18 -6.44 -0.79 26.45
CA LEU A 18 -7.88 -0.91 26.20
C LEU A 18 -8.51 -1.81 27.28
N PRO A 19 -9.66 -1.40 27.88
CA PRO A 19 -10.31 -2.15 28.96
C PRO A 19 -10.93 -3.47 28.45
N PRO A 20 -11.13 -4.45 29.35
CA PRO A 20 -11.71 -5.74 28.98
C PRO A 20 -13.25 -5.58 28.91
N PHE A 21 -13.83 -5.71 27.72
CA PHE A 21 -15.27 -5.95 27.61
C PHE A 21 -15.52 -7.44 27.40
N VAL A 22 -16.16 -8.05 28.39
CA VAL A 22 -16.44 -9.49 28.49
C VAL A 22 -17.66 -9.91 27.67
N ASP A 23 -17.44 -11.07 27.07
CA ASP A 23 -18.24 -12.04 26.31
C ASP A 23 -19.73 -12.21 26.67
N THR A 24 -20.57 -12.55 25.68
CA THR A 24 -21.53 -13.67 25.82
C THR A 24 -22.03 -14.22 24.46
N THR A 25 -21.89 -15.54 24.33
CA THR A 25 -22.82 -16.53 23.72
C THR A 25 -22.63 -17.07 22.27
N LYS A 26 -21.95 -18.23 22.20
CA LYS A 26 -22.33 -19.55 21.60
C LYS A 26 -22.10 -19.89 20.10
N ARG A 27 -21.08 -20.75 19.93
CA ARG A 27 -20.83 -21.91 19.01
C ARG A 27 -20.48 -21.71 17.52
N PRO A 28 -19.59 -22.56 16.95
CA PRO A 28 -18.66 -22.16 15.92
C PRO A 28 -19.00 -22.72 14.53
N LYS A 29 -18.60 -21.99 13.48
CA LYS A 29 -18.27 -22.59 12.18
C LYS A 29 -16.99 -21.94 11.65
N ASN A 30 -16.02 -22.82 11.46
CA ASN A 30 -14.67 -22.60 10.98
C ASN A 30 -14.59 -21.70 9.73
N SER A 31 -13.85 -20.60 9.83
CA SER A 31 -13.15 -19.97 8.70
C SER A 31 -12.07 -19.06 9.29
N SER A 32 -10.88 -19.61 9.42
CA SER A 32 -9.67 -18.85 9.73
C SER A 32 -9.26 -18.10 8.46
N ASP A 33 -9.63 -16.83 8.36
CA ASP A 33 -8.90 -15.86 7.55
C ASP A 33 -8.71 -14.62 8.42
N ALA A 34 -7.64 -14.67 9.22
CA ALA A 34 -7.14 -13.52 9.94
C ALA A 34 -6.49 -12.60 8.92
N ASP A 35 -7.31 -11.76 8.27
CA ASP A 35 -6.81 -10.62 7.52
C ASP A 35 -6.31 -9.56 8.51
N SER A 36 -5.04 -9.69 8.90
CA SER A 36 -4.36 -8.65 9.65
C SER A 36 -4.04 -7.50 8.70
N PRO A 37 -4.57 -6.28 8.92
CA PRO A 37 -4.24 -5.13 8.10
C PRO A 37 -2.74 -4.87 8.26
N THR A 38 -1.96 -5.12 7.21
CA THR A 38 -0.54 -4.80 7.22
C THR A 38 -0.41 -3.29 7.10
N CYS A 39 -0.37 -2.62 8.26
CA CYS A 39 0.02 -1.23 8.39
C CYS A 39 1.51 -1.14 8.11
N VAL A 40 1.88 -0.39 7.08
CA VAL A 40 3.28 -0.17 6.76
C VAL A 40 3.85 0.82 7.78
N SER A 41 4.48 0.30 8.83
CA SER A 41 5.05 1.11 9.91
C SER A 41 6.20 1.99 9.38
N PRO A 42 6.23 3.30 9.73
CA PRO A 42 7.15 4.30 9.15
C PRO A 42 8.65 4.02 9.41
N ASN A 43 8.97 3.07 10.30
CA ASN A 43 10.34 2.70 10.66
C ASN A 43 10.87 1.43 9.97
N SER A 44 10.06 0.75 9.14
CA SER A 44 10.56 -0.34 8.32
C SER A 44 11.25 0.24 7.08
N VAL A 45 12.51 -0.13 6.84
CA VAL A 45 13.20 0.21 5.57
C VAL A 45 12.54 -0.63 4.49
N ILE A 46 11.49 -0.08 3.90
CA ILE A 46 10.77 -0.73 2.83
C ILE A 46 11.68 -0.69 1.59
N GLY A 47 12.17 -1.85 1.18
CA GLY A 47 12.88 -2.01 -0.09
C GLY A 47 11.90 -1.83 -1.25
N PHE A 48 11.65 -0.58 -1.62
CA PHE A 48 10.86 -0.26 -2.80
C PHE A 48 11.72 -0.45 -4.06
N PRO A 49 11.26 -1.22 -5.07
CA PRO A 49 11.92 -1.23 -6.37
C PRO A 49 11.94 0.18 -6.96
N GLU A 50 13.03 0.51 -7.66
CA GLU A 50 13.17 1.77 -8.39
C GLU A 50 12.02 1.91 -9.39
N LEU A 51 11.40 3.09 -9.42
CA LEU A 51 10.26 3.34 -10.28
C LEU A 51 10.71 3.35 -11.73
N THR A 52 10.28 2.35 -12.51
CA THR A 52 10.49 2.33 -13.96
C THR A 52 9.94 3.61 -14.58
N GLU A 53 10.69 4.20 -15.51
CA GLU A 53 10.26 5.35 -16.31
C GLU A 53 8.90 5.06 -16.97
N GLU A 54 8.03 6.08 -17.07
CA GLU A 54 6.69 5.87 -17.61
C GLU A 54 6.79 5.37 -19.06
N PRO A 55 6.21 4.21 -19.40
CA PRO A 55 6.34 3.65 -20.73
C PRO A 55 5.75 4.60 -21.77
N SER A 56 6.50 4.82 -22.86
CA SER A 56 6.11 5.70 -23.95
C SER A 56 4.77 5.25 -24.57
N LEU A 57 3.99 6.22 -25.06
CA LEU A 57 2.68 5.99 -25.67
C LEU A 57 2.72 5.01 -26.86
N ASP A 58 3.90 4.79 -27.43
CA ASP A 58 4.14 3.91 -28.59
C ASP A 58 4.10 2.40 -28.25
N SER A 59 4.02 2.04 -26.97
CA SER A 59 3.83 0.63 -26.57
C SER A 59 2.38 0.21 -26.76
N ASP A 60 2.17 -1.03 -27.23
CA ASP A 60 0.82 -1.56 -27.50
C ASP A 60 -0.14 -1.41 -26.32
N ARG A 61 -1.37 -0.97 -26.61
CA ARG A 61 -2.45 -0.82 -25.59
C ARG A 61 -2.80 -2.14 -24.90
N GLY A 62 -2.46 -3.27 -25.52
CA GLY A 62 -2.58 -4.62 -24.95
C GLY A 62 -1.53 -4.94 -23.90
N VAL A 63 -0.42 -4.19 -23.84
CA VAL A 63 0.67 -4.39 -22.87
C VAL A 63 0.64 -3.33 -21.77
N LEU A 64 0.12 -2.13 -22.06
CA LEU A 64 0.00 -1.04 -21.09
C LEU A 64 -1.32 -1.06 -20.32
N CYS A 65 -1.25 -0.80 -19.02
CA CYS A 65 -2.40 -0.47 -18.19
C CYS A 65 -2.29 0.95 -17.62
N ARG A 66 -3.44 1.52 -17.26
CA ARG A 66 -3.54 2.89 -16.77
C ARG A 66 -4.08 2.88 -15.35
N LEU A 67 -3.31 3.35 -14.38
CA LEU A 67 -3.76 3.40 -12.99
C LEU A 67 -4.05 4.84 -12.60
N CYS A 68 -5.23 5.07 -12.03
CA CYS A 68 -5.55 6.33 -11.39
C CYS A 68 -5.40 6.14 -9.88
N VAL A 69 -4.55 6.94 -9.24
CA VAL A 69 -4.32 6.94 -7.80
C VAL A 69 -4.97 8.17 -7.21
N ARG A 70 -5.91 7.97 -6.29
CA ARG A 70 -6.48 9.00 -5.44
C ARG A 70 -5.63 9.09 -4.17
N LEU A 71 -4.96 10.21 -4.01
CA LEU A 71 -4.17 10.54 -2.84
C LEU A 71 -5.09 10.97 -1.68
N PRO A 72 -4.62 10.86 -0.42
CA PRO A 72 -5.41 11.21 0.74
C PRO A 72 -5.67 12.73 0.85
N ASP A 73 -4.86 13.54 0.18
CA ASP A 73 -5.06 14.98 0.00
C ASP A 73 -6.20 15.33 -0.99
N GLY A 74 -6.82 14.32 -1.60
CA GLY A 74 -7.89 14.48 -2.57
C GLY A 74 -7.43 14.65 -4.02
N ARG A 75 -6.13 14.79 -4.28
CA ARG A 75 -5.55 14.83 -5.62
C ARG A 75 -5.69 13.47 -6.30
N LYS A 76 -5.78 13.50 -7.63
CA LYS A 76 -5.75 12.31 -8.47
C LYS A 76 -4.53 12.37 -9.37
N VAL A 77 -3.73 11.31 -9.35
CA VAL A 77 -2.56 11.16 -10.21
C VAL A 77 -2.80 9.97 -11.12
N GLU A 78 -2.55 10.12 -12.40
CA GLU A 78 -2.68 9.05 -13.38
C GLU A 78 -1.29 8.70 -13.90
N ARG A 79 -0.99 7.41 -13.97
CA ARG A 79 0.28 6.92 -14.53
C ARG A 79 0.05 5.63 -15.31
N ARG A 80 0.79 5.45 -16.39
CA ARG A 80 0.80 4.21 -17.16
C ARG A 80 1.86 3.26 -16.63
N PHE A 81 1.53 1.97 -16.68
CA PHE A 81 2.42 0.88 -16.29
C PHE A 81 2.32 -0.27 -17.28
N LEU A 82 3.30 -1.16 -17.33
CA LEU A 82 3.15 -2.43 -18.03
C LEU A 82 2.22 -3.34 -17.22
N ARG A 83 1.37 -4.12 -17.89
CA ARG A 83 0.49 -5.11 -17.25
C ARG A 83 1.25 -6.17 -16.45
N SER A 84 2.49 -6.44 -16.85
CA SER A 84 3.41 -7.37 -16.21
C SER A 84 4.07 -6.82 -14.94
N GLU A 85 3.93 -5.52 -14.64
CA GLU A 85 4.49 -4.95 -13.42
C GLU A 85 3.77 -5.47 -12.18
N SER A 86 4.50 -5.51 -11.06
CA SER A 86 4.00 -6.05 -9.79
C SER A 86 3.24 -5.01 -8.96
N VAL A 87 2.36 -5.50 -8.10
CA VAL A 87 1.66 -4.67 -7.09
C VAL A 87 2.66 -3.93 -6.19
N GLN A 88 3.82 -4.51 -5.92
CA GLN A 88 4.89 -3.86 -5.15
C GLN A 88 5.40 -2.56 -5.81
N LEU A 89 5.47 -2.49 -7.14
CA LEU A 89 5.86 -1.26 -7.84
C LEU A 89 4.83 -0.13 -7.64
N LEU A 90 3.54 -0.47 -7.63
CA LEU A 90 2.47 0.49 -7.34
C LEU A 90 2.60 1.06 -5.92
N TRP A 91 2.99 0.22 -4.95
CA TRP A 91 3.28 0.67 -3.60
C TRP A 91 4.45 1.67 -3.55
N SER A 92 5.55 1.38 -4.26
CA SER A 92 6.67 2.33 -4.41
C SER A 92 6.19 3.66 -4.97
N PHE A 93 5.32 3.61 -5.99
CA PHE A 93 4.83 4.80 -6.66
C PHE A 93 3.99 5.65 -5.70
N CYS A 94 3.03 5.04 -5.01
CA CYS A 94 2.20 5.74 -4.03
C CYS A 94 3.03 6.32 -2.89
N TYR A 95 4.05 5.58 -2.42
CA TYR A 95 4.98 6.06 -1.40
C TYR A 95 5.76 7.30 -1.84
N SER A 96 6.14 7.38 -3.12
CA SER A 96 6.84 8.54 -3.69
C SER A 96 5.96 9.79 -3.84
N LEU A 97 4.64 9.62 -3.91
CA LEU A 97 3.67 10.72 -4.03
C LEU A 97 3.33 11.36 -2.68
N ILE A 98 3.57 10.63 -1.57
CA ILE A 98 3.28 11.10 -0.22
C ILE A 98 4.46 11.94 0.29
N GLY A 99 4.17 13.05 0.98
CA GLY A 99 5.20 13.92 1.52
C GLY A 99 6.10 13.22 2.55
N GLU A 100 7.38 13.62 2.62
CA GLU A 100 8.34 13.00 3.54
C GLU A 100 7.96 13.08 5.03
N SER A 101 7.27 14.14 5.43
CA SER A 101 6.78 14.28 6.81
C SER A 101 5.60 13.34 7.06
N GLU A 102 4.65 13.27 6.12
CA GLU A 102 3.45 12.44 6.25
C GLU A 102 3.79 10.95 6.29
N ARG A 103 4.71 10.49 5.42
CA ARG A 103 5.14 9.09 5.39
C ARG A 103 5.91 8.63 6.63
N LYS A 104 6.41 9.57 7.45
CA LYS A 104 7.08 9.28 8.73
C LYS A 104 6.10 9.25 9.90
N GLU A 105 5.02 10.01 9.81
CA GLU A 105 4.03 10.16 10.90
C GLU A 105 2.82 9.23 10.74
N ARG A 106 2.52 8.79 9.51
CA ARG A 106 1.31 8.05 9.17
C ARG A 106 1.61 6.81 8.36
N CYS A 107 0.95 5.73 8.74
CA CYS A 107 0.84 4.53 7.93
C CYS A 107 -0.26 4.73 6.88
N PHE A 108 -0.15 4.09 5.72
CA PHE A 108 -1.22 4.07 4.73
C PHE A 108 -1.42 2.67 4.17
N LYS A 109 -2.60 2.44 3.58
CA LYS A 109 -2.91 1.28 2.76
C LYS A 109 -3.45 1.68 1.40
N LEU A 110 -3.29 0.78 0.44
CA LEU A 110 -3.85 0.92 -0.90
C LEU A 110 -5.12 0.08 -1.01
N ILE A 111 -6.17 0.68 -1.55
CA ILE A 111 -7.44 0.00 -1.84
C ILE A 111 -7.80 0.18 -3.30
N GLN A 112 -8.22 -0.90 -3.96
CA GLN A 112 -8.84 -0.84 -5.27
C GLN A 112 -10.34 -0.54 -5.08
N ALA A 113 -10.83 0.50 -5.75
CA ALA A 113 -12.25 0.81 -5.79
C ALA A 113 -12.93 -0.10 -6.81
N VAL A 114 -13.77 -1.02 -6.34
CA VAL A 114 -14.60 -1.89 -7.17
C VAL A 114 -16.07 -1.45 -7.01
N PRO A 115 -16.91 -1.49 -8.04
CA PRO A 115 -18.33 -1.23 -7.86
C PRO A 115 -18.95 -2.20 -6.83
N GLY A 116 -19.34 -1.68 -5.67
CA GLY A 116 -19.98 -2.46 -4.60
C GLY A 116 -19.03 -3.08 -3.57
N GLU A 117 -17.71 -2.97 -3.75
CA GLU A 117 -16.73 -3.55 -2.82
C GLU A 117 -15.38 -2.79 -2.86
N TYR A 118 -14.52 -2.98 -1.87
CA TYR A 118 -13.13 -2.53 -1.94
C TYR A 118 -12.20 -3.72 -1.71
N LYS A 119 -11.14 -3.80 -2.52
CA LYS A 119 -10.09 -4.81 -2.36
C LYS A 119 -8.86 -4.15 -1.77
N SER A 120 -8.40 -4.63 -0.62
CA SER A 120 -7.12 -4.19 -0.06
C SER A 120 -5.97 -4.76 -0.90
N LEU A 121 -4.99 -3.93 -1.23
CA LEU A 121 -3.77 -4.37 -1.89
C LEU A 121 -2.71 -4.55 -0.81
N TYR A 122 -2.01 -5.68 -0.81
CA TYR A 122 -0.98 -5.96 0.20
C TYR A 122 0.40 -5.55 -0.29
N TYR A 123 1.20 -4.99 0.61
CA TYR A 123 2.61 -4.72 0.34
C TYR A 123 3.38 -6.04 0.25
N GLY A 124 4.31 -6.14 -0.72
CA GLY A 124 5.09 -7.37 -0.98
C GLY A 124 4.37 -8.42 -1.83
N SER A 125 3.20 -8.09 -2.40
CA SER A 125 2.56 -8.95 -3.39
C SER A 125 3.31 -8.86 -4.73
N GLU A 126 3.83 -9.99 -5.18
CA GLU A 126 4.54 -10.14 -6.46
C GLU A 126 3.59 -10.37 -7.65
N THR A 127 2.28 -10.41 -7.42
CA THR A 127 1.31 -10.58 -8.51
C THR A 127 1.38 -9.42 -9.49
N SER A 128 1.21 -9.70 -10.77
CA SER A 128 1.16 -8.67 -11.81
C SER A 128 -0.13 -7.85 -11.75
N PHE A 129 -0.15 -6.68 -12.37
CA PHE A 129 -1.37 -5.87 -12.49
C PHE A 129 -2.50 -6.56 -13.24
N ASP A 130 -2.18 -7.45 -14.18
CA ASP A 130 -3.17 -8.23 -14.92
C ASP A 130 -3.80 -9.31 -14.03
N GLU A 131 -2.97 -10.10 -13.33
CA GLU A 131 -3.43 -11.17 -12.43
C GLU A 131 -4.20 -10.63 -11.22
N SER A 132 -3.77 -9.48 -10.68
CA SER A 132 -4.43 -8.86 -9.53
C SER A 132 -5.75 -8.15 -9.89
N GLY A 133 -6.04 -8.00 -11.20
CA GLY A 133 -7.20 -7.29 -11.71
C GLY A 133 -7.10 -5.77 -11.56
N LEU A 134 -5.88 -5.24 -11.42
CA LEU A 134 -5.66 -3.80 -11.24
C LEU A 134 -5.64 -3.03 -12.56
N ALA A 135 -5.44 -3.70 -13.69
CA ALA A 135 -5.36 -3.04 -14.99
C ALA A 135 -6.55 -2.10 -15.23
N ASN A 136 -6.26 -0.82 -15.51
CA ASN A 136 -7.28 0.22 -15.76
C ASN A 136 -8.18 0.59 -14.58
N SER A 137 -7.77 0.27 -13.34
CA SER A 137 -8.53 0.52 -12.13
C SER A 137 -8.21 1.83 -11.42
N LEU A 138 -9.11 2.24 -10.54
CA LEU A 138 -8.92 3.32 -9.58
C LEU A 138 -8.40 2.77 -8.26
N ILE A 139 -7.25 3.27 -7.83
CA ILE A 139 -6.61 2.97 -6.56
C ILE A 139 -6.80 4.17 -5.65
N SER A 140 -7.15 3.94 -4.38
CA SER A 140 -7.18 4.99 -3.36
C SER A 140 -6.14 4.70 -2.29
N VAL A 141 -5.39 5.73 -1.92
CA VAL A 141 -4.48 5.73 -0.78
C VAL A 141 -5.28 6.22 0.42
N VAL A 142 -5.33 5.43 1.48
CA VAL A 142 -6.03 5.79 2.71
C VAL A 142 -5.11 5.66 3.91
N TRP A 143 -5.16 6.65 4.80
CA TRP A 143 -4.44 6.60 6.08
C TRP A 143 -5.01 5.50 6.97
N VAL A 144 -4.14 4.84 7.74
CA VAL A 144 -4.49 3.86 8.78
C VAL A 144 -3.97 4.29 10.13
#